data_AF-A0A0B0IM37-F1
#
_entry.id   AF-A0A0B0IM37-F1
#
_cell.length_a   1.000
_cell.length_b   1.000
_cell.length_c   1.000
_cell.angle_alpha   90.00
_cell.angle_beta   90.00
_cell.angle_gamma   90.00
#
_symmetry.space_group_name_H-M   'P 1'
#
loop_
_entity.id
_entity.type
_entity.pdbx_description
1 polymer ?
#
loop_
_entity_poly.entity_id
_entity_poly.type
_entity_poly.pdbx_seq_one_letter_code
_entity_poly.pdbx_strand_id
1 'polypeptide(L)' 'MQSITKERHYKVTVDVTSLGATLILNVYAPINEDVNEEKLRQLSIKRGIEFYEELGVSVQAESLKPIGFRDCGVFQ' A
#
# COMPACT_ATOMS: atom_id res chain seq x y z
N MET A 1 -3.85 -23.61 19.02
CA MET A 1 -2.62 -23.06 18.41
C MET A 1 -3.02 -21.80 17.67
N GLN A 2 -2.64 -20.62 18.19
CA GLN A 2 -2.79 -19.37 17.43
C GLN A 2 -1.66 -19.33 16.40
N SER A 3 -1.98 -19.50 15.12
CA SER A 3 -1.03 -19.26 14.05
C SER A 3 -0.69 -17.77 14.06
N ILE A 4 0.50 -17.41 14.51
CA ILE A 4 1.03 -16.06 14.39
C ILE A 4 1.33 -15.87 12.90
N THR A 5 0.38 -15.31 12.16
CA THR A 5 0.59 -14.94 10.77
C THR A 5 1.59 -13.80 10.76
N LYS A 6 2.85 -14.11 10.49
CA LYS A 6 3.89 -13.09 10.32
C LYS A 6 3.58 -12.30 9.04
N GLU A 7 3.62 -10.99 9.13
CA GLU A 7 3.37 -10.09 8.00
C GLU A 7 4.63 -9.30 7.68
N ARG A 8 4.92 -9.09 6.40
CA ARG A 8 5.94 -8.17 5.94
C ARG A 8 5.28 -6.81 5.70
N HIS A 9 5.88 -5.77 6.26
CA HIS A 9 5.40 -4.41 6.17
C HIS A 9 6.20 -3.63 5.14
N TYR A 10 5.48 -2.95 4.26
CA TYR A 10 6.02 -2.04 3.27
C TYR A 10 5.43 -0.66 3.48
N LYS A 11 6.29 0.35 3.48
CA LYS A 11 5.88 1.74 3.31
C LYS A 11 5.93 2.08 1.83
N VAL A 12 4.79 2.41 1.26
CA VAL A 12 4.67 2.77 -0.15
C VAL A 12 4.35 4.25 -0.26
N THR A 13 5.18 4.98 -0.99
CA THR A 13 4.94 6.38 -1.30
C THR A 13 4.15 6.45 -2.60
N VAL A 14 2.97 7.03 -2.55
CA VAL A 14 2.04 7.16 -3.67
C VAL A 14 1.86 8.64 -3.97
N ASP A 15 2.19 9.03 -5.19
CA ASP A 15 1.86 10.34 -5.73
C ASP A 15 0.39 10.36 -6.17
N VAL A 16 -0.34 11.38 -5.75
CA VAL A 16 -1.76 11.55 -6.00
C VAL A 16 -1.92 12.72 -6.96
N THR A 17 -1.75 12.45 -8.25
CA THR A 17 -1.59 13.49 -9.27
C THR A 17 -2.81 14.41 -9.38
N SER A 18 -4.02 13.87 -9.13
CA SER A 18 -5.26 14.65 -9.15
C SER A 18 -5.33 15.72 -8.06
N LEU A 19 -4.62 15.51 -6.94
CA LEU A 19 -4.62 16.40 -5.78
C LEU A 19 -3.30 17.17 -5.62
N GLY A 20 -2.26 16.82 -6.38
CA GLY A 20 -0.92 17.36 -6.20
C GLY A 20 -0.33 17.04 -4.83
N ALA A 21 -0.68 15.88 -4.27
CA ALA A 21 -0.30 15.47 -2.92
C ALA A 21 0.44 14.13 -2.93
N THR A 22 1.22 13.86 -1.88
CA THR A 22 1.89 12.57 -1.69
C THR A 22 1.33 11.87 -0.46
N LEU A 23 1.01 10.60 -0.61
CA LEU A 23 0.48 9.73 0.44
C LEU A 23 1.50 8.65 0.78
N ILE A 24 1.70 8.39 2.07
CA ILE A 24 2.50 7.25 2.54
C ILE A 24 1.54 6.19 3.07
N LEU A 25 1.48 5.05 2.39
CA LEU A 25 0.65 3.92 2.75
C LEU A 25 1.46 2.85 3.46
N ASN A 26 0.85 2.25 4.48
CA ASN A 26 1.35 1.03 5.10
C ASN A 26 0.66 -0.16 4.43
N VAL A 27 1.45 -0.96 3.72
CA VAL A 27 0.99 -2.18 3.04
C VAL A 27 1.56 -3.37 3.79
N TYR A 28 0.68 -4.28 4.21
CA TYR A 28 1.06 -5.52 4.90
C TYR A 28 0.75 -6.69 3.97
N ALA A 29 1.69 -7.62 3.87
CA ALA A 29 1.52 -8.83 3.09
C ALA A 29 2.02 -10.05 3.88
N PRO A 30 1.36 -11.21 3.81
CA PRO A 30 1.81 -12.42 4.48
C PRO A 30 3.24 -12.81 4.04
N ILE A 31 4.12 -13.19 4.97
CA ILE A 31 5.50 -13.59 4.61
C ILE A 31 5.58 -14.84 3.72
N ASN A 32 4.50 -15.63 3.69
CA ASN A 32 4.43 -16.86 2.92
C ASN A 32 4.06 -16.60 1.45
N GLU A 33 3.78 -15.35 1.09
CA GLU A 33 3.42 -14.93 -0.24
C GLU A 33 4.61 -14.27 -0.92
N ASP A 34 4.86 -14.62 -2.18
CA ASP A 34 5.88 -13.93 -2.98
C ASP A 34 5.35 -12.53 -3.34
N VAL A 35 5.89 -11.52 -2.68
CA VAL A 35 5.48 -10.12 -2.84
C VAL A 35 6.50 -9.42 -3.72
N ASN A 36 6.18 -9.35 -5.01
CA ASN A 36 6.95 -8.59 -5.98
C ASN A 36 6.47 -7.13 -6.09
N GLU A 37 7.20 -6.30 -6.82
CA GLU A 37 6.88 -4.88 -6.99
C GLU A 37 5.50 -4.65 -7.64
N GLU A 38 5.08 -5.50 -8.57
CA GLU A 38 3.78 -5.40 -9.23
C GLU A 38 2.63 -5.59 -8.23
N LYS A 39 2.76 -6.59 -7.35
CA LYS A 39 1.79 -6.83 -6.29
C LYS A 39 1.74 -5.68 -5.30
N LEU A 40 2.90 -5.14 -4.92
CA LEU A 40 2.97 -3.95 -4.05
C LEU A 40 2.31 -2.73 -4.71
N ARG A 41 2.47 -2.55 -6.03
CA ARG A 41 1.76 -1.50 -6.77
C ARG A 41 0.25 -1.68 -6.69
N GLN A 42 -0.25 -2.89 -6.96
CA GLN A 42 -1.69 -3.16 -6.88
C GLN A 42 -2.25 -2.94 -5.48
N LEU A 43 -1.56 -3.46 -4.45
CA LEU A 43 -1.97 -3.30 -3.05
C LEU A 43 -1.95 -1.84 -2.60
N SER A 44 -0.93 -1.08 -2.99
CA SER A 44 -0.85 0.34 -2.64
C SER A 44 -1.89 1.19 -3.37
N ILE A 45 -2.19 0.92 -4.64
CA ILE A 45 -3.29 1.62 -5.34
C ILE A 45 -4.61 1.32 -4.65
N LYS A 46 -4.91 0.03 -4.40
CA LYS A 46 -6.14 -0.37 -3.70
C LYS A 46 -6.25 0.32 -2.34
N ARG A 47 -5.18 0.30 -1.54
CA ARG A 47 -5.19 0.89 -0.20
C ARG A 47 -5.26 2.42 -0.24
N GLY A 48 -4.72 3.04 -1.29
CA GLY A 48 -4.84 4.48 -1.53
C GLY A 48 -6.27 4.88 -1.85
N ILE A 49 -6.97 4.14 -2.71
CA ILE A 49 -8.39 4.37 -3.02
C ILE A 49 -9.22 4.26 -1.73
N GLU A 50 -9.07 3.15 -1.01
CA GLU A 50 -9.79 2.92 0.25
C GLU A 50 -9.56 4.06 1.25
N PHE A 51 -8.32 4.50 1.43
CA PHE A 51 -7.97 5.61 2.33
C PHE A 51 -8.71 6.91 1.96
N TYR A 52 -8.77 7.26 0.68
CA TYR A 52 -9.45 8.48 0.24
C TYR A 52 -10.98 8.33 0.28
N GLU A 53 -11.51 7.14 -0.03
CA GLU A 53 -12.94 6.86 0.11
C GLU A 53 -13.39 6.97 1.58
N GLU A 54 -12.58 6.51 2.53
CA GLU A 54 -12.80 6.68 3.98
C GLU A 54 -12.82 8.16 4.39
N LEU A 55 -12.11 9.02 3.66
CA LEU A 55 -12.12 10.48 3.86
C LEU A 55 -13.24 11.19 3.08
N GLY A 56 -14.08 10.47 2.34
CA GLY A 56 -15.13 11.05 1.50
C GLY A 56 -14.61 11.69 0.20
N VAL A 57 -13.39 11.37 -0.21
CA VAL A 57 -12.75 11.87 -1.43
C VAL A 57 -12.74 10.77 -2.49
N SER A 58 -13.31 11.04 -3.65
CA SER A 58 -13.24 10.10 -4.77
C SER A 58 -11.93 10.31 -5.54
N VAL A 59 -11.06 9.29 -5.54
CA VAL A 59 -9.83 9.26 -6.34
C VAL A 59 -9.88 8.08 -7.31
N GLN A 60 -9.38 8.30 -8.53
CA GLN A 60 -9.26 7.22 -9.51
C GLN A 60 -7.92 6.51 -9.36
N ALA A 61 -7.88 5.22 -9.67
CA ALA A 61 -6.66 4.41 -9.64
C ALA A 61 -5.52 5.02 -10.46
N GLU A 62 -5.82 5.59 -11.62
CA GLU A 62 -4.85 6.26 -12.51
C GLU A 62 -4.20 7.50 -11.89
N SER A 63 -4.87 8.11 -10.92
CA SER A 63 -4.34 9.24 -10.17
C SER A 63 -3.36 8.82 -9.08
N LEU A 64 -3.32 7.54 -8.72
CA LEU A 64 -2.45 6.98 -7.68
C LEU A 64 -1.24 6.34 -8.35
N LYS A 65 -0.08 6.96 -8.21
CA LYS A 65 1.18 6.48 -8.77
C LYS A 65 2.13 6.09 -7.65
N PRO A 66 2.32 4.79 -7.37
CA PRO A 66 3.37 4.35 -6.46
C PRO A 66 4.75 4.74 -7.03
N ILE A 67 5.45 5.64 -6.33
CA ILE A 67 6.75 6.19 -6.73
C ILE A 67 7.91 5.71 -5.85
N GLY A 68 7.62 5.01 -4.75
CA GLY A 68 8.66 4.45 -3.89
C GLY A 68 8.15 3.33 -2.99
N PHE A 69 9.00 2.32 -2.79
CA PHE A 69 8.72 1.17 -1.92
C PHE A 69 9.84 1.04 -0.90
N ARG A 70 9.47 0.92 0.37
CA ARG A 70 10.41 0.67 1.47
C ARG A 70 9.95 -0.51 2.29
N ASP A 71 10.71 -1.60 2.22
CA ASP A 71 10.55 -2.74 3.12
C ASP A 71 10.94 -2.32 4.54
N CYS A 72 10.00 -2.45 5.47
CA CYS A 72 10.17 -2.14 6.88
C CYS A 72 10.43 -3.40 7.73
N GLY A 73 10.49 -4.56 7.11
CA GLY A 73 10.75 -5.85 7.75
C GLY A 73 9.48 -6.62 8.10
N VAL A 74 9.66 -7.66 8.91
CA VAL A 74 8.59 -8.55 9.34
C VAL A 74 8.09 -8.12 10.71
N PHE A 75 6.76 -7.98 10.84
CA PHE A 75 6.06 -7.72 12.09
C PHE A 75 5.42 -9.03 12.59
N GLN A 76 5.42 -9.22 13.92
CA GLN A 76 4.89 -10.40 14.61
C GLN A 76 3.73 -10.04 15.52
#